data_AF-A0A3D1ZW78-F1
#
_entry.id   AF-A0A3D1ZW78-F1
#
_cell.length_a   1.000
_cell.length_b   1.000
_cell.length_c   1.000
_cell.angle_alpha   90.00
_cell.angle_beta   90.00
_cell.angle_gamma   90.00
#
_symmetry.space_group_name_H-M   'P 1'
#
loop_
_entity.id
_entity.type
_entity.pdbx_description
1 polymer ?
#
loop_
_entity_poly.entity_id
_entity_poly.type
_entity_poly.pdbx_seq_one_letter_code
_entity_poly.pdbx_strand_id
1 'polypeptide(L)'
;MNIDQIAKAIEVDAGEPIAGLRESLAEMKAGKIAREYTPEQLLLRSARQALKLSQPKFAGLIETPVATVRDWEQGRSKPAGSAMVLCKLAIKNPDALLSVS
;
A
#
# COMPACT_ATOMS: atom_id res chain seq x y z
N MET A 1 12.46 -15.76 -17.02
CA MET A 1 11.38 -14.85 -17.45
C MET A 1 11.62 -14.39 -18.89
N ASN A 2 10.73 -14.80 -19.80
CA ASN A 2 10.70 -14.35 -21.20
C ASN A 2 9.77 -13.11 -21.27
N ILE A 3 10.34 -11.93 -21.49
CA ILE A 3 9.62 -10.65 -21.43
C ILE A 3 8.62 -10.53 -22.58
N ASP A 4 9.01 -10.92 -23.80
CA ASP A 4 8.16 -10.78 -24.98
C ASP A 4 6.92 -11.65 -24.92
N GLN A 5 7.05 -12.87 -24.39
CA GLN A 5 5.91 -13.76 -24.20
C GLN A 5 4.91 -13.21 -23.18
N ILE A 6 5.39 -12.62 -22.09
CA ILE A 6 4.55 -12.02 -21.05
C ILE A 6 3.87 -10.75 -21.59
N ALA A 7 4.62 -9.87 -22.23
CA ALA A 7 4.09 -8.64 -22.82
C ALA A 7 2.98 -8.95 -23.82
N LYS A 8 3.22 -9.94 -24.71
CA LYS A 8 2.24 -10.36 -25.72
C LYS A 8 0.97 -10.91 -25.09
N ALA A 9 1.07 -11.71 -24.02
CA ALA A 9 -0.11 -12.22 -23.32
C ALA A 9 -0.95 -11.09 -22.69
N ILE A 10 -0.30 -10.10 -22.08
CA ILE A 10 -0.96 -8.94 -21.47
C ILE A 10 -1.62 -8.06 -22.53
N GLU A 11 -0.93 -7.76 -23.64
CA GLU A 11 -1.47 -6.93 -24.73
C GLU A 11 -2.66 -7.60 -25.43
N VAL A 12 -2.65 -8.94 -25.54
CA VAL A 12 -3.79 -9.71 -26.06
C VAL A 12 -5.01 -9.61 -25.15
N ASP A 13 -4.80 -9.71 -23.83
CA ASP A 13 -5.89 -9.59 -22.83
C ASP A 13 -6.44 -8.16 -22.77
N ALA A 14 -5.57 -7.15 -22.84
CA ALA A 14 -5.94 -5.75 -22.88
C ALA A 14 -6.61 -5.34 -24.20
N GLY A 15 -6.40 -6.10 -25.29
CA GLY A 15 -6.89 -5.79 -26.63
C GLY A 15 -6.15 -4.67 -27.35
N GLU A 16 -5.08 -4.13 -26.75
CA GLU A 16 -4.28 -3.04 -27.30
C GLU A 16 -2.81 -3.13 -26.87
N PRO A 17 -1.88 -2.55 -27.66
CA PRO A 17 -0.48 -2.42 -27.25
C PRO A 17 -0.34 -1.47 -26.06
N ILE A 18 0.49 -1.85 -25.09
CA ILE A 18 0.76 -1.04 -23.90
C ILE A 18 2.13 -0.39 -24.04
N ALA A 19 2.16 0.92 -24.24
CA ALA A 19 3.39 1.69 -24.34
C ALA A 19 4.25 1.54 -23.07
N GLY A 20 5.54 1.28 -23.24
CA GLY A 20 6.50 1.11 -22.12
C GLY A 20 6.44 -0.24 -21.39
N LEU A 21 5.47 -1.13 -21.69
CA LEU A 21 5.31 -2.40 -20.97
C LEU A 21 6.57 -3.28 -20.97
N ARG A 22 7.21 -3.43 -22.15
CA ARG A 22 8.44 -4.23 -22.29
C ARG A 22 9.61 -3.65 -21.50
N GLU A 23 9.70 -2.32 -21.45
CA GLU A 23 10.71 -1.61 -20.65
C GLU A 23 10.49 -1.85 -19.16
N SER A 24 9.26 -1.65 -18.67
CA SER A 24 8.91 -1.93 -17.26
C SER A 24 9.14 -3.40 -16.87
N LEU A 25 8.85 -4.36 -17.75
CA LEU A 25 9.14 -5.78 -17.53
C LEU A 25 10.66 -6.08 -17.52
N ALA A 26 11.44 -5.35 -18.33
CA ALA A 26 12.90 -5.45 -18.32
C ALA A 26 13.51 -4.87 -17.04
N GLU A 27 13.01 -3.71 -16.59
CA GLU A 27 13.39 -3.10 -15.31
C GLU A 27 13.07 -4.02 -14.14
N MET A 28 11.86 -4.60 -14.10
CA MET A 28 11.46 -5.58 -13.11
C MET A 28 12.39 -6.80 -13.11
N LYS A 29 12.70 -7.37 -14.29
CA LYS A 29 13.64 -8.51 -14.41
C LYS A 29 15.05 -8.14 -13.96
N ALA A 30 15.48 -6.90 -14.17
CA ALA A 30 16.76 -6.38 -13.73
C ALA A 30 16.79 -5.98 -12.24
N GLY A 31 15.68 -6.16 -11.51
CA GLY A 31 15.58 -5.75 -10.10
C GLY A 31 15.59 -4.23 -9.89
N LYS A 32 15.35 -3.44 -10.94
CA LYS A 32 15.19 -1.98 -10.86
C LYS A 32 13.82 -1.68 -10.28
N ILE A 33 13.73 -1.78 -8.95
CA ILE A 33 12.49 -1.55 -8.21
C ILE A 33 12.37 -0.06 -7.93
N ALA A 34 11.34 0.58 -8.50
CA ALA A 34 11.07 2.00 -8.27
C ALA A 34 10.62 2.29 -6.82
N ARG A 35 9.94 1.33 -6.18
CA ARG A 35 9.43 1.48 -4.81
C ARG A 35 9.28 0.14 -4.10
N GLU A 36 9.81 0.07 -2.89
CA GLU A 36 9.61 -1.06 -1.97
C GLU A 36 8.54 -0.71 -0.94
N TYR A 37 7.66 -1.67 -0.64
CA TYR A 37 6.64 -1.53 0.40
C TYR A 37 7.00 -2.40 1.59
N THR A 38 7.09 -1.81 2.78
CA THR A 38 7.36 -2.61 3.99
C THR A 38 6.08 -3.31 4.48
N PRO A 39 6.21 -4.45 5.19
CA PRO A 39 5.05 -5.10 5.81
C PRO A 39 4.25 -4.16 6.71
N GLU A 40 4.91 -3.27 7.44
CA GLU A 40 4.27 -2.27 8.30
C GLU A 40 3.46 -1.24 7.50
N GLN A 41 4.00 -0.79 6.37
CA GLN A 41 3.32 0.14 5.47
C GLN A 41 2.05 -0.49 4.88
N LEU A 42 2.13 -1.76 4.45
CA LEU A 42 0.98 -2.50 3.94
C LEU A 42 -0.08 -2.71 5.02
N LEU A 43 0.35 -3.11 6.23
CA LEU A 43 -0.56 -3.29 7.38
C LEU A 43 -1.28 -2.00 7.74
N LEU A 44 -0.60 -0.85 7.73
CA LEU A 44 -1.21 0.44 8.02
C LEU A 44 -2.28 0.83 6.98
N ARG A 45 -1.99 0.64 5.69
CA ARG A 45 -2.96 0.85 4.61
C ARG A 45 -4.18 -0.08 4.75
N SER A 46 -3.93 -1.37 5.01
CA SER A 46 -5.00 -2.37 5.18
C SER A 46 -5.90 -2.04 6.36
N ALA A 47 -5.33 -1.62 7.50
CA ALA A 47 -6.10 -1.20 8.66
C ALA A 47 -7.02 -0.01 8.34
N ARG A 48 -6.50 1.04 7.71
CA ARG A 48 -7.32 2.19 7.31
C ARG A 48 -8.44 1.79 6.33
N GLN A 49 -8.14 0.92 5.37
CA GLN A 49 -9.12 0.44 4.40
C GLN A 49 -10.20 -0.44 5.03
N ALA A 50 -9.85 -1.28 6.02
CA ALA A 50 -10.81 -2.08 6.77
C ALA A 50 -11.85 -1.20 7.49
N LEU A 51 -11.41 -0.06 8.02
CA LEU A 51 -12.28 0.94 8.64
C LEU A 51 -13.01 1.86 7.64
N LYS A 52 -12.71 1.74 6.33
CA LYS A 52 -13.24 2.59 5.25
C LYS A 52 -12.99 4.09 5.49
N LEU A 53 -11.83 4.43 6.08
CA LEU A 53 -11.47 5.81 6.39
C LEU A 53 -10.53 6.42 5.34
N SER A 54 -10.67 7.73 5.13
CA SER A 54 -9.66 8.53 4.44
C SER A 54 -8.42 8.72 5.33
N GLN A 55 -7.28 9.07 4.75
CA GLN A 55 -6.06 9.30 5.54
C GLN A 55 -6.26 10.33 6.67
N PRO A 56 -6.92 11.50 6.45
CA PRO A 56 -7.18 12.44 7.54
C PRO A 56 -8.08 11.88 8.64
N LYS A 57 -9.13 11.12 8.29
CA LYS A 57 -10.03 10.53 9.29
C LYS A 57 -9.33 9.46 10.12
N PHE A 58 -8.53 8.61 9.47
CA PHE A 58 -7.72 7.62 10.17
C PHE A 58 -6.68 8.27 11.07
N ALA A 59 -6.01 9.32 10.59
CA ALA A 59 -5.06 10.11 11.36
C ALA A 59 -5.71 10.70 12.63
N GLY A 60 -6.92 11.23 12.52
CA GLY A 60 -7.71 11.68 13.67
C GLY A 60 -8.03 10.56 14.66
N LEU A 61 -8.46 9.40 14.16
CA LEU A 61 -8.80 8.22 14.97
C LEU A 61 -7.63 7.72 15.82
N ILE A 62 -6.41 7.76 15.29
CA ILE A 62 -5.20 7.29 15.99
C ILE A 62 -4.35 8.44 16.56
N GLU A 63 -4.94 9.62 16.73
CA GLU A 63 -4.32 10.84 17.29
C GLU A 63 -2.92 11.14 16.72
N THR A 64 -2.78 10.99 15.41
CA THR A 64 -1.50 11.15 14.71
C THR A 64 -1.63 12.22 13.64
N PRO A 65 -0.62 13.09 13.42
CA PRO A 65 -0.66 14.05 12.33
C PRO A 65 -0.86 13.37 10.97
N VAL A 66 -1.72 13.94 10.11
CA VAL A 66 -1.99 13.37 8.78
C VAL A 66 -0.72 13.27 7.91
N ALA A 67 0.24 14.18 8.09
CA ALA A 67 1.53 14.12 7.42
C ALA A 67 2.31 12.85 7.80
N THR A 68 2.32 12.50 9.09
CA THR A 68 2.96 11.29 9.61
C THR A 68 2.31 10.02 9.04
N VAL A 69 0.97 9.94 9.01
CA VAL A 69 0.25 8.83 8.37
C VAL A 69 0.61 8.71 6.88
N ARG A 70 0.71 9.84 6.17
CA ARG A 70 1.14 9.84 4.76
C ARG A 70 2.56 9.36 4.60
N ASP A 71 3.49 9.77 5.45
CA ASP A 71 4.88 9.35 5.41
C ASP A 71 5.01 7.84 5.64
N TRP A 72 4.27 7.31 6.62
CA TRP A 72 4.15 5.88 6.87
C TRP A 72 3.58 5.12 5.66
N GLU A 73 2.42 5.55 5.14
CA GLU A 73 1.81 4.91 3.97
C GLU A 73 2.63 5.03 2.69
N GLN A 74 3.60 5.94 2.64
CA GLN A 74 4.47 6.16 1.48
C GLN A 74 5.86 5.55 1.67
N GLY A 75 6.16 4.99 2.84
CA GLY A 75 7.45 4.38 3.15
C GLY A 75 8.57 5.39 3.43
N ARG A 76 8.23 6.66 3.69
CA ARG A 76 9.22 7.69 4.06
C ARG A 76 9.72 7.56 5.49
N SER A 77 8.94 6.95 6.37
CA SER A 77 9.30 6.71 7.76
C SER A 77 8.62 5.44 8.29
N LYS A 78 9.17 4.88 9.36
CA LYS A 78 8.62 3.68 10.00
C LYS A 78 7.47 4.06 10.94
N PRO A 79 6.33 3.33 10.91
CA PRO A 79 5.26 3.52 11.89
C PRO A 79 5.72 3.27 13.33
N ALA A 80 5.15 4.01 14.27
CA ALA A 80 5.33 3.75 15.69
C ALA A 80 4.78 2.36 16.07
N GLY A 81 5.41 1.68 17.03
CA GLY A 81 4.96 0.36 17.48
C GLY A 81 3.52 0.34 18.00
N SER A 82 3.10 1.41 18.70
CA SER A 82 1.71 1.60 19.15
C SER A 82 0.73 1.69 17.96
N ALA A 83 1.06 2.44 16.92
CA ALA A 83 0.26 2.51 15.70
C ALA A 83 0.10 1.14 15.04
N MET A 84 1.14 0.29 15.07
CA MET A 84 1.05 -1.08 14.56
C MET A 84 0.09 -1.96 15.36
N VAL A 85 0.02 -1.77 16.69
CA VAL A 85 -0.97 -2.46 17.54
C VAL A 85 -2.38 -2.01 17.19
N LEU A 86 -2.61 -0.69 17.05
CA LEU A 86 -3.90 -0.14 16.63
C LEU A 86 -4.31 -0.65 15.24
N CYS A 87 -3.38 -0.77 14.30
CA CYS A 87 -3.66 -1.34 12.98
C CYS A 87 -4.11 -2.80 13.05
N LYS A 88 -3.48 -3.61 13.91
CA LYS A 88 -3.91 -4.99 14.14
C LYS A 88 -5.30 -5.05 14.78
N LEU A 89 -5.59 -4.14 15.72
CA LEU A 89 -6.91 -4.03 16.35
C LEU A 89 -7.97 -3.60 15.33
N ALA A 90 -7.69 -2.60 14.49
CA ALA A 90 -8.57 -2.14 13.42
C ALA A 90 -9.01 -3.27 12.48
N ILE A 91 -8.13 -4.23 12.22
CA ILE A 91 -8.44 -5.39 11.36
C ILE A 91 -9.21 -6.46 12.12
N LYS A 92 -8.82 -6.76 13.37
CA LYS A 92 -9.43 -7.85 14.16
C LYS A 92 -10.78 -7.47 14.75
N ASN A 93 -10.93 -6.22 15.19
CA ASN A 93 -12.12 -5.70 15.84
C ASN A 93 -12.28 -4.20 15.49
N PRO A 94 -12.77 -3.90 14.26
CA PRO A 94 -13.01 -2.54 13.80
C PRO A 94 -13.85 -1.70 14.77
N ASP A 95 -14.92 -2.29 15.31
CA ASP A 95 -15.91 -1.60 16.13
C ASP A 95 -15.31 -1.11 17.45
N ALA A 96 -14.46 -1.94 18.08
CA ALA A 96 -13.77 -1.55 19.31
C ALA A 96 -12.88 -0.32 19.09
N LEU A 97 -12.17 -0.24 17.95
CA LEU A 97 -11.34 0.93 17.67
C LEU A 97 -12.18 2.15 17.29
N LEU A 98 -13.28 1.98 16.55
CA LEU A 98 -14.18 3.09 16.21
C LEU A 98 -14.93 3.64 17.43
N SER A 99 -15.11 2.83 18.48
CA SER A 99 -15.78 3.25 19.72
C SER A 99 -14.94 4.13 20.66
N VAL A 100 -13.63 4.27 20.40
CA VAL A 100 -12.73 5.05 21.26
C VAL A 100 -12.43 6.46 20.73
N SER A 101 -13.03 6.86 19.60
CA SER A 101 -12.90 8.21 19.03
C SER A 101 -13.93 9.19 19.56
#